data_AF-J0PVB8-F1
#
_entry.id   AF-J0PVB8-F1
#
_cell.length_a   1.000
_cell.length_b   1.000
_cell.length_c   1.000
_cell.angle_alpha   90.00
_cell.angle_beta   90.00
_cell.angle_gamma   90.00
#
_symmetry.space_group_name_H-M   'P 1'
#
loop_
_entity.id
_entity.type
_entity.pdbx_description
1 polymer ?
#
loop_
_entity_poly.entity_id
_entity_poly.type
_entity_poly.pdbx_seq_one_letter_code
_entity_poly.pdbx_strand_id
1 'polypeptide(L)' 'MDKNLLINEKILAFWKKLTKDEKKKFIISFLDKMKQEDQEV' A
#
# COMPACT_ATOMS: atom_id res chain seq x y z
N MET A 1 6.89 -1.77 -23.38
CA MET A 1 6.84 -2.20 -21.96
C MET A 1 5.57 -1.64 -21.37
N ASP A 2 4.76 -2.49 -20.76
CA ASP A 2 3.52 -2.09 -20.12
C ASP A 2 3.84 -1.20 -18.90
N LYS A 3 3.28 0.02 -18.86
CA LYS A 3 3.55 0.97 -17.76
C LYS A 3 3.03 0.42 -16.43
N ASN A 4 1.98 -0.41 -16.45
CA ASN A 4 1.43 -1.03 -15.25
C ASN A 4 2.35 -2.12 -14.70
N LEU A 5 3.02 -2.86 -15.58
CA LEU A 5 4.04 -3.83 -15.17
C LEU A 5 5.17 -3.15 -14.40
N LEU A 6 5.69 -2.03 -14.91
CA LEU A 6 6.76 -1.27 -14.28
C LEU A 6 6.36 -0.67 -12.92
N ILE A 7 5.10 -0.25 -12.78
CA ILE A 7 4.58 0.28 -11.52
C ILE A 7 4.46 -0.85 -10.49
N ASN A 8 3.90 -1.99 -10.88
CA ASN A 8 3.75 -3.16 -10.00
C ASN A 8 5.11 -3.70 -9.52
N GLU A 9 6.11 -3.76 -10.40
CA GLU A 9 7.47 -4.17 -10.03
C GLU A 9 8.11 -3.22 -9.01
N LYS A 10 7.95 -1.90 -9.19
CA LYS A 10 8.46 -0.89 -8.25
C LYS A 10 7.77 -0.97 -6.89
N ILE A 11 6.45 -1.15 -6.87
CA ILE A 11 5.68 -1.32 -5.64
C ILE A 11 6.13 -2.59 -4.90
N LEU A 12 6.30 -3.70 -5.62
CA LEU A 12 6.75 -4.96 -5.03
C LEU A 12 8.18 -4.84 -4.48
N ALA A 13 9.08 -4.18 -5.21
CA ALA A 13 10.45 -3.93 -4.76
C ALA A 13 10.48 -3.05 -3.50
N PHE A 14 9.64 -2.02 -3.44
CA PHE A 14 9.48 -1.19 -2.26
C PHE A 14 8.94 -1.99 -1.07
N TRP A 15 7.89 -2.79 -1.27
CA TRP A 15 7.32 -3.65 -0.23
C TRP A 15 8.33 -4.62 0.37
N LYS A 16 9.21 -5.20 -0.46
CA LYS A 16 10.28 -6.11 0.01
C LYS A 16 11.30 -5.42 0.91
N LYS A 17 11.54 -4.12 0.74
CA LYS A 17 12.50 -3.33 1.55
C LYS A 17 11.95 -2.94 2.93
N LEU A 18 10.64 -2.93 3.09
CA LEU A 18 10.01 -2.56 4.36
C LEU A 18 10.15 -3.66 5.42
N THR A 19 10.42 -3.23 6.64
CA THR A 19 10.38 -4.08 7.83
C THR A 19 8.95 -4.53 8.16
N LYS A 20 8.82 -5.51 9.07
CA LYS A 20 7.52 -6.01 9.51
C LYS A 20 6.68 -4.88 10.16
N ASP A 21 7.30 -4.02 10.96
CA ASP A 21 6.62 -2.90 11.61
C ASP A 21 6.17 -1.82 10.63
N GLU A 22 6.99 -1.49 9.63
CA GLU A 22 6.60 -0.53 8.58
C GLU A 22 5.44 -1.06 7.74
N LYS A 23 5.46 -2.36 7.39
CA LYS A 23 4.32 -3.01 6.72
C LYS A 23 3.05 -2.94 7.55
N LYS A 24 3.17 -3.19 8.86
CA LYS A 24 2.03 -3.11 9.78
C LYS A 24 1.46 -1.69 9.84
N LYS A 25 2.31 -0.65 9.94
CA LYS A 25 1.89 0.76 9.90
C LYS A 25 1.19 1.12 8.59
N PHE A 26 1.74 0.66 7.46
CA PHE A 26 1.13 0.87 6.15
C PHE A 26 -0.27 0.26 6.07
N ILE A 27 -0.43 -1.00 6.48
CA ILE A 27 -1.73 -1.69 6.46
C ILE A 27 -2.74 -0.98 7.37
N ILE A 28 -2.35 -0.60 8.59
CA ILE A 28 -3.23 0.13 9.52
C ILE A 28 -3.68 1.46 8.89
N SER A 29 -2.74 2.25 8.36
CA SER A 29 -3.08 3.52 7.71
C SER A 29 -3.99 3.34 6.50
N PHE A 30 -3.83 2.26 5.74
CA PHE A 30 -4.70 1.95 4.61
C PHE A 30 -6.11 1.57 5.06
N LEU A 31 -6.24 0.73 6.09
CA LEU A 31 -7.53 0.35 6.67
C LEU A 31 -8.26 1.54 7.28
N ASP A 32 -7.54 2.43 7.97
CA ASP A 32 -8.13 3.66 8.54
C ASP A 32 -8.68 4.58 7.45
N LYS A 33 -7.96 4.72 6.33
CA LYS A 33 -8.43 5.50 5.18
C LYS A 33 -9.68 4.90 4.54
N MET A 34 -9.70 3.58 4.31
CA MET A 34 -10.90 2.92 3.77
C MET A 34 -12.10 3.09 4.68
N LYS A 35 -11.89 3.07 6.01
CA LYS A 35 -12.96 3.30 6.98
C LYS A 35 -13.49 4.74 6.96
N GLN A 36 -12.63 5.74 6.72
CA GLN A 36 -13.06 7.14 6.58
C GLN A 36 -13.88 7.36 5.31
N GLU A 37 -13.47 6.77 4.19
CA GLU A 37 -14.23 6.86 2.92
C GLU A 37 -15.59 6.14 3.02
N ASP A 38 -15.70 5.06 3.78
CA ASP A 38 -16.95 4.34 4.03
C ASP A 38 -17.91 5.11 4.96
N GLN A 39 -17.40 6.02 5.81
CA GLN A 39 -18.21 6.86 6.70
C GLN A 39 -18.70 8.18 6.08
N GLU A 40 -18.19 8.57 4.90
CA GLU A 40 -18.65 9.77 4.16
C GLU A 40 -19.81 9.48 3.18
N VAL A 41 -20.41 8.28 3.23
CA VAL A 41 -21.56 7.84 2.40
C VAL A 41 -22.86 7.81 3.18
#